data_AF-S4N0L0-F1
#
_entry.id   AF-S4N0L0-F1
#
_cell.length_a   1.000
_cell.length_b   1.000
_cell.length_c   1.000
_cell.angle_alpha   90.00
_cell.angle_beta   90.00
_cell.angle_gamma   90.00
#
_symmetry.space_group_name_H-M   'P 1'
#
loop_
_entity.id
_entity.type
_entity.pdbx_description
1 polymer ?
#
loop_
_entity_poly.entity_id
_entity_poly.type
_entity_poly.pdbx_seq_one_letter_code
_entity_poly.pdbx_strand_id
1 'polypeptide(L)'
;MTGTTRSPTRDGGLITVVGDVTGHGLHAAVMMSQLRTALRAYAVDGDSPGRLLTRLHRFLHHLQPDLYATAVIARLHPDEPTLTWAAAGHPPPVLRLPDGTVRTLDAKPGAMLGIPLTHGDRRPHGAPVAGLDARAVHDGLVERRAQGIDPGIERLASALGGFRSAELDADLEGSADRILHPLLSDSERDDDVCLLLCHLQGDVAG
;
A
#
# COMPACT_ATOMS: atom_id res chain seq x y z
N MET A 1 -12.90 -0.41 6.71
CA MET A 1 -12.61 -1.80 6.26
C MET A 1 -11.45 -1.81 5.29
N THR A 2 -10.35 -2.42 5.72
CA THR A 2 -9.09 -2.45 4.99
C THR A 2 -8.98 -3.69 4.10
N GLY A 3 -8.31 -3.60 2.95
CA GLY A 3 -8.00 -4.79 2.17
C GLY A 3 -6.80 -4.68 1.24
N THR A 4 -6.19 -5.83 0.99
CA THR A 4 -5.01 -6.00 0.15
C THR A 4 -5.31 -6.83 -1.08
N THR A 5 -4.61 -6.56 -2.18
CA THR A 5 -4.51 -7.52 -3.29
C THR A 5 -3.13 -7.46 -3.93
N ARG A 6 -2.69 -8.61 -4.44
CA ARG A 6 -1.61 -8.71 -5.41
C ARG A 6 -2.16 -9.10 -6.77
N SER A 7 -1.67 -8.51 -7.85
CA SER A 7 -1.96 -8.94 -9.21
C SER A 7 -0.66 -9.04 -10.00
N PRO A 8 -0.30 -10.22 -10.53
CA PRO A 8 0.75 -10.28 -11.52
C PRO A 8 0.30 -9.48 -12.74
N THR A 9 1.20 -8.66 -13.28
CA THR A 9 0.99 -7.95 -14.55
C THR A 9 1.55 -8.80 -15.68
N ARG A 10 1.07 -8.58 -16.91
CA ARG A 10 1.48 -9.39 -18.08
C ARG A 10 2.99 -9.32 -18.38
N ASP A 11 3.64 -8.27 -17.93
CA ASP A 11 5.08 -8.02 -18.06
C ASP A 11 5.92 -8.73 -17.00
N GLY A 12 5.32 -9.39 -16.00
CA GLY A 12 6.05 -10.04 -14.90
C GLY A 12 6.18 -9.18 -13.64
N GLY A 13 5.60 -7.98 -13.65
CA GLY A 13 5.50 -7.14 -12.46
C GLY A 13 4.43 -7.59 -11.45
N LEU A 14 4.45 -6.92 -10.30
CA LEU A 14 3.55 -7.10 -9.17
C LEU A 14 2.89 -5.77 -8.84
N ILE A 15 1.55 -5.72 -8.90
CA ILE A 15 0.77 -4.60 -8.38
C ILE A 15 0.24 -4.97 -6.99
N THR A 16 0.51 -4.10 -6.03
CA THR A 16 -0.01 -4.15 -4.67
C THR A 16 -0.97 -2.99 -4.42
N VAL A 17 -1.94 -3.23 -3.54
CA VAL A 17 -2.82 -2.17 -3.04
C VAL A 17 -3.05 -2.36 -1.55
N VAL A 18 -3.13 -1.23 -0.84
CA VAL A 18 -3.79 -1.13 0.45
C VAL A 18 -4.78 0.02 0.35
N GLY A 19 -5.96 -0.14 0.92
CA GLY A 19 -6.94 0.93 0.96
C GLY A 19 -8.00 0.66 2.00
N ASP A 20 -8.67 1.73 2.38
CA ASP A 20 -9.74 1.73 3.35
C ASP A 20 -10.94 2.54 2.83
N VAL A 21 -12.14 2.04 3.07
CA VAL A 21 -13.40 2.68 2.68
C VAL A 21 -14.03 3.30 3.91
N THR A 22 -14.41 4.58 3.83
CA THR A 22 -15.08 5.27 4.92
C THR A 22 -16.43 4.63 5.23
N GLY A 23 -16.74 4.47 6.51
CA GLY A 23 -17.96 3.83 6.99
C GLY A 23 -17.72 2.43 7.55
N HIS A 24 -18.77 1.81 8.08
CA HIS A 24 -18.69 0.52 8.75
C HIS A 24 -19.80 -0.43 8.33
N GLY A 25 -19.60 -1.72 8.59
CA GLY A 25 -20.58 -2.77 8.35
C GLY A 25 -20.62 -3.27 6.90
N LEU A 26 -21.69 -3.99 6.56
CA LEU A 26 -21.83 -4.74 5.31
C LEU A 26 -21.65 -3.86 4.07
N HIS A 27 -22.10 -2.62 4.12
CA HIS A 27 -22.03 -1.72 2.96
C HIS A 27 -20.59 -1.36 2.59
N ALA A 28 -19.77 -0.96 3.57
CA ALA A 28 -18.33 -0.72 3.35
C ALA A 28 -17.61 -1.98 2.84
N ALA A 29 -18.02 -3.15 3.34
CA ALA A 29 -17.44 -4.43 2.93
C ALA A 29 -17.73 -4.78 1.47
N VAL A 30 -18.96 -4.58 1.03
CA VAL A 30 -19.35 -4.77 -0.37
C VAL A 30 -18.57 -3.81 -1.27
N MET A 31 -18.45 -2.54 -0.88
CA MET A 31 -17.74 -1.53 -1.66
C MET A 31 -16.24 -1.85 -1.79
N MET A 32 -15.59 -2.28 -0.71
CA MET A 32 -14.20 -2.71 -0.80
C MET A 32 -14.04 -3.96 -1.69
N SER A 33 -14.99 -4.90 -1.66
CA SER A 33 -15.00 -6.04 -2.59
C SER A 33 -15.11 -5.61 -4.06
N GLN A 34 -15.96 -4.62 -4.34
CA GLN A 34 -16.13 -4.06 -5.68
C GLN A 34 -14.88 -3.30 -6.15
N LEU A 35 -14.29 -2.45 -5.30
CA LEU A 35 -13.05 -1.74 -5.60
C LEU A 35 -11.89 -2.70 -5.89
N ARG A 36 -11.74 -3.75 -5.08
CA ARG A 36 -10.74 -4.80 -5.31
C ARG A 36 -10.93 -5.49 -6.66
N THR A 37 -12.18 -5.82 -7.00
CA THR A 37 -12.52 -6.48 -8.26
C THR A 37 -12.24 -5.57 -9.46
N ALA A 38 -12.64 -4.30 -9.38
CA ALA A 38 -12.38 -3.31 -10.42
C ALA A 38 -10.87 -3.09 -10.61
N LEU A 39 -10.09 -2.97 -9.53
CA LEU A 39 -8.65 -2.84 -9.61
C LEU A 39 -8.02 -4.03 -10.33
N ARG A 40 -8.41 -5.26 -9.99
CA ARG A 40 -7.89 -6.46 -10.67
C ARG A 40 -8.17 -6.42 -12.15
N ALA A 41 -9.37 -5.99 -12.56
CA ALA A 41 -9.71 -5.85 -13.97
C ALA A 41 -8.85 -4.77 -14.66
N TYR A 42 -8.63 -3.62 -14.02
CA TYR A 42 -7.84 -2.53 -14.58
C TYR A 42 -6.34 -2.83 -14.63
N ALA A 43 -5.83 -3.61 -13.67
CA ALA A 43 -4.43 -4.00 -13.59
C ALA A 43 -3.99 -4.92 -14.75
N VAL A 44 -4.93 -5.64 -15.39
CA VAL A 44 -4.63 -6.49 -16.56
C VAL A 44 -4.04 -5.68 -17.72
N ASP A 45 -4.42 -4.41 -17.84
CA ASP A 45 -3.98 -3.53 -18.92
C ASP A 45 -2.56 -2.97 -18.71
N GLY A 46 -1.91 -3.27 -17.57
CA GLY A 46 -0.56 -2.75 -17.25
C GLY A 46 -0.52 -1.25 -16.95
N ASP A 47 -1.67 -0.67 -16.57
CA ASP A 47 -1.78 0.76 -16.26
C ASP A 47 -0.86 1.17 -15.09
N SER A 48 -0.36 2.41 -15.14
CA SER A 48 0.43 2.97 -14.03
C SER A 48 -0.41 3.15 -12.75
N PRO A 49 0.20 3.13 -11.55
CA PRO A 49 -0.52 3.32 -10.28
C PRO A 49 -1.44 4.55 -10.25
N GLY A 50 -0.99 5.68 -10.82
CA GLY A 50 -1.79 6.91 -10.90
C GLY A 50 -3.03 6.78 -11.81
N ARG A 51 -2.90 6.08 -12.94
CA ARG A 51 -4.04 5.78 -13.83
C ARG A 51 -5.02 4.82 -13.18
N LEU A 52 -4.53 3.79 -12.47
CA LEU A 52 -5.37 2.87 -11.71
C LEU A 52 -6.18 3.60 -10.64
N LEU A 53 -5.58 4.48 -9.84
CA LEU A 53 -6.31 5.29 -8.87
C LEU A 53 -7.34 6.21 -9.54
N THR A 54 -7.04 6.75 -10.72
CA THR A 54 -7.98 7.58 -11.47
C THR A 54 -9.19 6.77 -11.94
N ARG A 55 -8.98 5.55 -12.45
CA ARG A 55 -10.06 4.64 -12.85
C ARG A 55 -10.90 4.22 -11.64
N LEU A 56 -10.27 3.91 -10.51
CA LEU A 56 -10.96 3.60 -9.26
C LEU A 56 -11.77 4.78 -8.73
N HIS A 57 -11.23 6.00 -8.79
CA HIS A 57 -11.95 7.22 -8.41
C HIS A 57 -13.24 7.39 -9.23
N ARG A 58 -13.14 7.25 -10.56
CA ARG A 58 -14.31 7.35 -11.46
C ARG A 58 -15.34 6.24 -11.19
N PHE A 59 -14.87 5.03 -10.93
CA PHE A 59 -15.71 3.88 -10.60
C PHE A 59 -16.47 4.09 -9.28
N LEU A 60 -15.77 4.53 -8.22
CA LEU A 60 -16.38 4.82 -6.92
C LEU A 60 -17.44 5.92 -7.06
N HIS A 61 -17.11 7.02 -7.75
CA HIS A 61 -18.04 8.12 -7.96
C HIS A 61 -19.32 7.67 -8.70
N HIS A 62 -19.21 6.76 -9.69
CA HIS A 62 -20.39 6.25 -10.40
C HIS A 62 -21.26 5.35 -9.55
N LEU A 63 -20.65 4.53 -8.68
CA LEU A 63 -21.40 3.58 -7.87
C LEU A 63 -22.05 4.23 -6.65
N GLN A 64 -21.30 5.06 -5.92
CA GLN A 64 -21.70 5.63 -4.63
C GLN A 64 -21.09 7.02 -4.47
N PRO A 65 -21.80 8.09 -4.87
CA PRO A 65 -21.30 9.47 -4.82
C PRO A 65 -20.94 9.95 -3.41
N ASP A 66 -21.55 9.37 -2.38
CA ASP A 66 -21.41 9.79 -0.98
C ASP A 66 -20.34 9.00 -0.20
N LEU A 67 -19.63 8.08 -0.86
CA LEU A 67 -18.58 7.29 -0.24
C LEU A 67 -17.19 7.75 -0.64
N TYR A 68 -16.28 7.70 0.33
CA TYR A 68 -14.88 8.01 0.14
C TYR A 68 -14.02 6.81 0.48
N ALA A 69 -12.85 6.74 -0.14
CA ALA A 69 -11.88 5.69 0.16
C ALA A 69 -10.46 6.23 0.08
N THR A 70 -9.61 5.79 0.99
CA THR A 70 -8.16 5.93 0.86
C THR A 70 -7.60 4.74 0.08
N ALA A 71 -6.55 4.96 -0.71
CA ALA A 71 -5.81 3.86 -1.33
C ALA A 71 -4.37 4.27 -1.63
N VAL A 72 -3.46 3.31 -1.51
CA VAL A 72 -2.11 3.35 -2.06
C VAL A 72 -1.95 2.16 -2.99
N ILE A 73 -1.50 2.42 -4.22
CA ILE A 73 -1.16 1.39 -5.20
C ILE A 73 0.34 1.49 -5.44
N ALA A 74 1.05 0.36 -5.38
CA ALA A 74 2.43 0.28 -5.80
C ALA A 74 2.62 -0.80 -6.87
N ARG A 75 3.51 -0.53 -7.81
CA ARG A 75 3.96 -1.46 -8.84
C ARG A 75 5.45 -1.72 -8.62
N LEU A 76 5.77 -2.99 -8.46
CA LEU A 76 7.13 -3.53 -8.40
C LEU A 76 7.35 -4.33 -9.67
N HIS A 77 8.54 -4.27 -10.24
CA HIS A 77 8.92 -5.11 -11.37
C HIS A 77 10.33 -5.65 -11.12
N PRO A 78 10.57 -6.97 -11.22
CA PRO A 78 11.89 -7.55 -10.95
C PRO A 78 13.00 -6.93 -11.80
N ASP A 79 12.69 -6.62 -13.06
CA ASP A 79 13.65 -6.03 -14.00
C ASP A 79 13.71 -4.49 -13.98
N GLU A 80 12.89 -3.82 -13.16
CA GLU A 80 12.92 -2.34 -13.04
C GLU A 80 13.53 -1.94 -11.69
N PRO A 81 14.58 -1.09 -11.65
CA PRO A 81 15.19 -0.60 -10.41
C PRO A 81 14.35 0.49 -9.73
N THR A 82 13.04 0.54 -10.00
CA THR A 82 12.15 1.60 -9.52
C THR A 82 10.84 1.03 -9.00
N LEU A 83 10.52 1.37 -7.75
CA LEU A 83 9.18 1.24 -7.21
C LEU A 83 8.38 2.46 -7.66
N THR A 84 7.26 2.21 -8.34
CA THR A 84 6.32 3.27 -8.67
C THR A 84 5.08 3.14 -7.80
N TRP A 85 4.61 4.23 -7.22
CA TRP A 85 3.38 4.20 -6.41
C TRP A 85 2.56 5.46 -6.62
N ALA A 86 1.31 5.39 -6.23
CA ALA A 86 0.45 6.54 -6.12
C ALA A 86 -0.45 6.36 -4.89
N ALA A 87 -0.79 7.47 -4.22
CA ALA A 87 -1.66 7.47 -3.07
C ALA A 87 -2.83 8.44 -3.25
N ALA A 88 -4.00 8.05 -2.73
CA ALA A 88 -5.21 8.83 -2.61
C ALA A 88 -5.61 8.85 -1.14
N GLY A 89 -5.20 9.88 -0.39
CA GLY A 89 -5.49 10.07 1.03
C GLY A 89 -4.93 9.00 1.98
N HIS A 90 -4.20 8.01 1.49
CA HIS A 90 -3.68 6.91 2.29
C HIS A 90 -2.28 7.25 2.85
N PRO A 91 -1.91 6.76 4.05
CA PRO A 91 -0.58 6.92 4.60
C PRO A 91 0.52 6.46 3.63
N PRO A 92 1.71 7.11 3.65
CA PRO A 92 2.81 6.73 2.79
C PRO A 92 3.33 5.31 3.11
N PRO A 93 3.75 4.55 2.08
CA PRO A 93 4.44 3.29 2.29
C PRO A 93 5.79 3.47 2.98
N VAL A 94 6.28 2.40 3.59
CA VAL A 94 7.66 2.30 4.09
C VAL A 94 8.44 1.30 3.24
N LEU A 95 9.63 1.70 2.80
CA LEU A 95 10.55 0.91 1.99
C LEU A 95 11.82 0.61 2.80
N ARG A 96 12.16 -0.67 2.96
CA ARG A 96 13.49 -1.07 3.45
C ARG A 96 14.38 -1.46 2.27
N LEU A 97 15.56 -0.87 2.23
CA LEU A 97 16.62 -1.13 1.26
C LEU A 97 17.49 -2.32 1.70
N PRO A 98 18.30 -2.90 0.79
CA PRO A 98 19.12 -4.08 1.10
C PRO A 98 20.15 -3.85 2.22
N ASP A 99 20.65 -2.62 2.37
CA ASP A 99 21.57 -2.20 3.44
C ASP A 99 20.91 -2.05 4.82
N GLY A 100 19.59 -2.28 4.90
CA GLY A 100 18.78 -2.11 6.11
C GLY A 100 18.23 -0.69 6.31
N THR A 101 18.59 0.27 5.45
CA THR A 101 18.03 1.62 5.50
C THR A 101 16.54 1.58 5.25
N VAL A 102 15.76 2.23 6.13
CA VAL A 102 14.30 2.34 5.99
C VAL A 102 13.93 3.76 5.58
N ARG A 103 13.04 3.88 4.59
CA ARG A 103 12.58 5.15 4.01
C ARG A 103 11.07 5.18 3.97
N THR A 104 10.48 6.24 4.51
CA THR A 104 9.07 6.57 4.25
C THR A 104 8.97 7.17 2.85
N LEU A 105 8.08 6.61 2.03
CA LEU A 105 7.81 7.07 0.67
C LEU A 105 6.77 8.20 0.69
N ASP A 106 7.16 9.29 1.36
CA ASP A 106 6.33 10.45 1.63
C ASP A 106 6.10 11.28 0.35
N ALA A 107 5.17 10.78 -0.46
CA ALA A 107 4.60 11.50 -1.56
C ALA A 107 3.30 12.14 -1.07
N LYS A 108 3.13 13.46 -1.31
CA LYS A 108 1.92 14.20 -0.94
C LYS A 108 0.68 13.43 -1.41
N PRO A 109 -0.10 12.82 -0.50
CA PRO A 109 -1.22 11.99 -0.90
C PRO A 109 -2.21 12.90 -1.63
N GLY A 110 -2.55 12.52 -2.86
CA GLY A 110 -3.65 13.19 -3.56
C GLY A 110 -4.93 13.05 -2.75
N ALA A 111 -6.01 13.74 -3.13
CA ALA A 111 -7.28 13.60 -2.42
C ALA A 111 -7.78 12.15 -2.39
N MET A 112 -8.66 11.83 -1.44
CA MET A 112 -9.33 10.53 -1.37
C MET A 112 -10.12 10.23 -2.64
N LEU A 113 -10.35 8.94 -2.90
CA LEU A 113 -11.28 8.49 -3.93
C LEU A 113 -12.70 8.97 -3.55
N GLY A 114 -13.54 9.24 -4.56
CA GLY A 114 -14.89 9.77 -4.34
C GLY A 114 -15.00 11.29 -4.16
N ILE A 115 -13.97 11.99 -3.65
CA ILE A 115 -14.04 13.45 -3.48
C ILE A 115 -14.12 14.13 -4.85
N PRO A 116 -15.19 14.90 -5.15
CA PRO A 116 -15.38 15.54 -6.44
C PRO A 116 -14.42 16.73 -6.60
N LEU A 117 -13.19 16.44 -7.03
CA LEU A 117 -12.20 17.45 -7.38
C LEU A 117 -12.07 17.59 -8.89
N THR A 118 -12.03 18.83 -9.36
CA THR A 118 -11.98 19.25 -10.77
C THR A 118 -10.61 19.08 -11.44
N HIS A 119 -9.78 18.14 -11.01
CA HIS A 119 -8.40 18.03 -11.49
C HIS A 119 -8.13 16.67 -12.14
N GLY A 120 -7.32 16.68 -13.20
CA GLY A 120 -7.03 15.54 -14.08
C GLY A 120 -6.35 14.35 -13.38
N ASP A 121 -5.87 13.41 -14.19
CA ASP A 121 -5.33 12.13 -13.72
C ASP A 121 -4.33 12.28 -12.55
N ARG A 122 -4.49 11.44 -11.52
CA ARG A 122 -3.57 11.41 -10.36
C ARG A 122 -2.17 11.04 -10.86
N ARG A 123 -1.17 11.88 -10.53
CA ARG A 123 0.21 11.65 -10.96
C ARG A 123 0.86 10.55 -10.11
N PRO A 124 1.53 9.56 -10.73
CA PRO A 124 2.33 8.60 -10.00
C PRO A 124 3.62 9.26 -9.47
N HIS A 125 4.13 8.70 -8.38
CA HIS A 125 5.44 8.98 -7.82
C HIS A 125 6.37 7.77 -8.04
N GLY A 126 7.68 8.02 -8.05
CA GLY A 126 8.69 6.98 -8.21
C GLY A 126 9.82 7.16 -7.22
N ALA A 127 10.36 6.05 -6.73
CA ALA A 127 11.57 5.99 -5.94
C ALA A 127 12.47 4.91 -6.50
N PRO A 128 13.79 5.15 -6.56
CA PRO A 128 14.72 4.09 -6.85
C PRO A 128 14.62 3.02 -5.76
N VAL A 129 14.44 1.78 -6.19
CA VAL A 129 14.76 0.60 -5.37
C VAL A 129 16.15 0.17 -5.79
N ALA A 130 17.13 0.49 -4.97
CA ALA A 130 18.50 0.13 -5.26
C ALA A 130 18.67 -1.39 -5.05
N GLY A 131 18.58 -2.13 -6.15
CA GLY A 131 18.98 -3.53 -6.21
C GLY A 131 17.92 -4.56 -5.80
N LEU A 132 18.37 -5.80 -5.89
CA LEU A 132 17.71 -7.02 -5.41
C LEU A 132 17.47 -6.86 -3.89
N ASP A 133 16.31 -7.28 -3.38
CA ASP A 133 15.92 -7.28 -1.95
C ASP A 133 15.24 -6.04 -1.38
N ALA A 134 14.53 -5.27 -2.20
CA ALA A 134 13.61 -4.23 -1.71
C ALA A 134 12.41 -4.85 -0.97
N ARG A 135 12.09 -4.28 0.21
CA ARG A 135 10.88 -4.62 0.98
C ARG A 135 9.93 -3.44 1.08
N ALA A 136 8.73 -3.57 0.54
CA ALA A 136 7.68 -2.58 0.69
C ALA A 136 6.72 -3.03 1.78
N VAL A 137 6.44 -2.12 2.71
CA VAL A 137 5.43 -2.27 3.74
C VAL A 137 4.40 -1.17 3.59
N HIS A 138 3.14 -1.55 3.50
CA HIS A 138 2.02 -0.64 3.54
C HIS A 138 1.16 -0.96 4.74
N ASP A 139 0.76 0.09 5.43
CA ASP A 139 0.16 -0.01 6.73
C ASP A 139 -1.23 0.63 6.75
N GLY A 140 -2.24 -0.17 7.06
CA GLY A 140 -3.56 0.32 7.45
C GLY A 140 -3.68 0.60 8.95
N LEU A 141 -2.67 0.28 9.76
CA LEU A 141 -2.62 0.45 11.23
C LEU A 141 -2.51 1.90 11.69
N VAL A 142 -2.24 2.86 10.82
CA VAL A 142 -1.46 4.02 11.28
C VAL A 142 -2.27 5.01 12.15
N GLU A 143 -3.59 5.08 12.01
CA GLU A 143 -4.36 6.05 12.79
C GLU A 143 -4.62 5.57 14.23
N ARG A 144 -3.97 6.26 15.18
CA ARG A 144 -4.52 6.45 16.51
C ARG A 144 -5.31 7.74 16.50
N ARG A 145 -6.60 7.70 16.84
CA ARG A 145 -7.45 8.91 16.95
C ARG A 145 -6.81 10.02 17.81
N ALA A 146 -5.97 9.66 18.78
CA ALA A 146 -5.30 10.59 19.69
C ALA A 146 -3.90 11.07 19.28
N GLN A 147 -3.19 10.38 18.37
CA GLN A 147 -1.75 10.64 18.12
C GLN A 147 -1.41 10.93 16.65
N GLY A 148 -2.38 10.87 15.75
CA GLY A 148 -2.14 11.06 14.32
C GLY A 148 -1.39 9.88 13.69
N ILE A 149 -1.06 10.04 12.40
CA ILE A 149 -0.49 9.00 11.53
C ILE A 149 1.04 8.91 11.71
N ASP A 150 1.74 10.03 11.93
CA ASP A 150 3.21 10.05 11.91
C ASP A 150 3.87 9.09 12.94
N PRO A 151 3.43 9.02 14.20
CA PRO A 151 4.01 8.09 15.18
C PRO A 151 3.77 6.62 14.84
N GLY A 152 2.74 6.30 14.07
CA GLY A 152 2.49 4.94 13.57
C GLY A 152 3.52 4.55 12.51
N ILE A 153 3.77 5.44 11.55
CA ILE A 153 4.76 5.23 10.48
C ILE A 153 6.17 5.08 11.06
N GLU A 154 6.54 5.92 12.03
CA GLU A 154 7.87 5.85 12.67
C GLU A 154 8.08 4.51 13.40
N ARG A 155 7.07 4.02 14.12
CA ARG A 155 7.13 2.72 14.79
C ARG A 155 7.23 1.57 13.80
N LEU A 156 6.47 1.63 12.71
CA LEU A 156 6.55 0.66 11.64
C LEU A 156 7.95 0.66 10.99
N ALA A 157 8.48 1.83 10.69
CA ALA A 157 9.80 1.98 10.09
C ALA A 157 10.90 1.46 11.03
N SER A 158 10.81 1.75 12.32
CA SER A 158 11.71 1.24 13.35
C SER A 158 11.64 -0.29 13.48
N ALA A 159 10.44 -0.86 13.55
CA ALA A 159 10.23 -2.30 13.63
C ALA A 159 10.82 -3.02 12.40
N LEU A 160 10.56 -2.50 11.20
CA LEU A 160 11.09 -3.04 9.94
C LEU A 160 12.61 -2.94 9.86
N GLY A 161 13.19 -1.83 10.34
CA GLY A 161 14.64 -1.61 10.39
C GLY A 161 15.38 -2.54 11.35
N GLY A 162 14.69 -3.08 12.35
CA GLY A 162 15.25 -4.02 13.32
C GLY A 162 15.54 -5.42 12.78
N PHE A 163 15.03 -5.79 11.60
CA PHE A 163 15.27 -7.10 11.02
C PHE A 163 16.54 -7.12 10.17
N ARG A 164 17.28 -8.24 10.22
CA ARG A 164 18.31 -8.55 9.21
C ARG A 164 17.65 -9.07 7.94
N SER A 165 18.28 -8.84 6.78
CA SER A 165 17.74 -9.30 5.49
C SER A 165 17.51 -10.83 5.49
N ALA A 166 18.45 -11.60 6.03
CA ALA A 166 18.31 -13.05 6.16
C ALA A 166 17.12 -13.51 7.02
N GLU A 167 16.68 -12.70 8.01
CA GLU A 167 15.47 -13.01 8.80
C GLU A 167 14.20 -12.81 7.96
N LEU A 168 14.17 -11.73 7.17
CA LEU A 168 13.06 -11.42 6.27
C LEU A 168 12.97 -12.39 5.08
N ASP A 169 14.09 -12.98 4.67
CA ASP A 169 14.15 -13.98 3.59
C ASP A 169 13.71 -15.36 4.08
N ALA A 170 14.04 -15.70 5.33
CA ALA A 170 13.72 -17.01 5.90
C ALA A 170 12.24 -17.16 6.27
N ASP A 171 11.62 -16.10 6.82
CA ASP A 171 10.23 -16.15 7.28
C ASP A 171 9.57 -14.77 7.20
N LEU A 172 8.99 -14.48 6.03
CA LEU A 172 8.30 -13.22 5.78
C LEU A 172 7.00 -13.09 6.58
N GLU A 173 6.30 -14.21 6.80
CA GLU A 173 5.03 -14.24 7.53
C GLU A 173 5.26 -14.04 9.03
N GLY A 174 6.18 -14.78 9.65
CA GLY A 174 6.55 -14.57 11.05
C GLY A 174 7.21 -13.21 11.29
N SER A 175 7.90 -12.65 10.28
CA SER A 175 8.38 -11.27 10.35
C SER A 175 7.22 -10.26 10.34
N ALA A 176 6.19 -10.48 9.53
CA ALA A 176 4.98 -9.65 9.53
C ALA A 176 4.28 -9.69 10.89
N ASP A 177 4.13 -10.88 11.50
CA ASP A 177 3.56 -11.03 12.84
C ASP A 177 4.37 -10.31 13.92
N ARG A 178 5.71 -10.41 13.86
CA ARG A 178 6.61 -9.70 14.77
C ARG A 178 6.56 -8.18 14.61
N ILE A 179 6.30 -7.68 13.40
CA ILE A 179 6.06 -6.25 13.14
C ILE A 179 4.70 -5.84 13.70
N LEU A 180 3.66 -6.67 13.52
CA LEU A 180 2.31 -6.40 13.99
C LEU A 180 2.19 -6.39 15.51
N HIS A 181 2.81 -7.35 16.21
CA HIS A 181 2.66 -7.54 17.65
C HIS A 181 2.87 -6.26 18.49
N PRO A 182 3.99 -5.51 18.39
CA PRO A 182 4.19 -4.27 19.14
C PRO A 182 3.26 -3.15 18.70
N LEU A 183 2.74 -3.21 17.47
CA LEU A 183 1.78 -2.23 16.97
C LEU A 183 0.37 -2.53 17.50
N LEU A 184 0.04 -3.79 17.80
CA LEU A 184 -1.25 -4.26 18.34
C LEU A 184 -1.35 -4.18 19.87
N SER A 185 -0.23 -4.23 20.60
CA SER A 185 -0.22 -4.30 22.07
C SER A 185 -0.61 -3.00 22.81
N ASP A 186 -0.86 -1.91 22.07
CA ASP A 186 -1.36 -0.64 22.64
C ASP A 186 -2.89 -0.58 22.51
N SER A 187 -3.57 -0.67 23.65
CA SER A 187 -4.96 -1.12 23.86
C SER A 187 -6.09 -0.12 23.54
N GLU A 188 -5.89 0.81 22.60
CA GLU A 188 -6.92 1.80 22.21
C GLU A 188 -7.17 1.84 20.70
N ARG A 189 -7.42 0.69 20.06
CA ARG A 189 -7.81 0.64 18.64
C ARG A 189 -9.21 0.05 18.44
N ASP A 190 -10.03 0.81 17.73
CA ASP A 190 -11.37 0.44 17.25
C ASP A 190 -11.36 -0.07 15.79
N ASP A 191 -10.25 0.04 15.06
CA ASP A 191 -10.22 -0.12 13.59
C ASP A 191 -9.42 -1.33 13.09
N ASP A 192 -9.79 -1.81 11.89
CA ASP A 192 -9.19 -2.95 11.20
C ASP A 192 -7.71 -2.73 10.88
N VAL A 193 -6.87 -3.67 11.32
CA VAL A 193 -5.43 -3.67 11.08
C VAL A 193 -5.08 -4.46 9.82
N CYS A 194 -4.30 -3.85 8.92
CA CYS A 194 -3.78 -4.53 7.74
C CYS A 194 -2.33 -4.18 7.47
N LEU A 195 -1.49 -5.20 7.32
CA LEU A 195 -0.11 -5.08 6.91
C LEU A 195 0.08 -5.81 5.58
N LEU A 196 0.67 -5.13 4.60
CA LEU A 196 1.14 -5.78 3.38
C LEU A 196 2.65 -5.68 3.30
N LEU A 197 3.33 -6.80 3.52
CA LEU A 197 4.78 -6.94 3.38
C LEU A 197 5.08 -7.69 2.07
N CYS A 198 5.87 -7.05 1.20
CA CYS A 198 6.28 -7.61 -0.08
C CYS A 198 7.81 -7.65 -0.19
N HIS A 199 8.33 -8.72 -0.77
CA HIS A 199 9.74 -8.89 -1.11
C HIS A 199 9.91 -8.98 -2.60
N LEU A 200 10.77 -8.11 -3.15
CA LEU A 200 11.26 -8.24 -4.51
C LEU A 200 12.65 -8.91 -4.51
N GLN A 201 12.69 -10.17 -4.92
CA GLN A 201 13.91 -10.84 -5.35
C GLN A 201 14.03 -10.62 -6.86
N GLY A 202 15.13 -10.04 -7.33
CA GLY A 202 15.44 -10.15 -8.76
C GLY A 202 16.30 -11.39 -8.99
N ASP A 203 16.31 -11.85 -10.23
CA ASP A 203 17.10 -13.02 -10.60
C ASP A 203 18.58 -12.62 -10.67
N VAL A 204 19.45 -13.36 -9.98
CA VAL A 204 20.89 -13.23 -10.21
C VAL A 204 21.14 -13.97 -11.51
N ALA A 205 21.19 -13.24 -12.63
CA ALA A 205 21.72 -13.80 -13.87
C ALA A 205 23.14 -14.32 -13.56
N GLY A 206 23.27 -15.65 -13.51
CA GLY A 206 24.51 -16.36 -13.23
C GLY A 206 25.56 -16.23 -14.33
#